data_AF-A0A4Y4AR13-F1
#
_entry.id   AF-A0A4Y4AR13-F1
#
_cell.length_a   1.000
_cell.length_b   1.000
_cell.length_c   1.000
_cell.angle_alpha   90.00
_cell.angle_beta   90.00
_cell.angle_gamma   90.00
#
_symmetry.space_group_name_H-M   'P 1'
#
loop_
_entity.id
_entity.type
_entity.pdbx_description
1 polymer ?
#
loop_
_entity_poly.entity_id
_entity_poly.type
_entity_poly.pdbx_seq_one_letter_code
_entity_poly.pdbx_strand_id
1 'polypeptide(L)'
;MKLTNQQIAIIDQTLIDKGVIYDDIKLELLDHIVTDIELETEESNFDVAFSKAMYKWERELEEINPSGKFAAPRIVMEKFSTFFKGQYKFLFPVAAIFSFLIAIITTLYPEEFVYNILKLVFYSVYFLLCLGGIISLFFISKTKSKTISGKLIQKSWWFLVLQFCAIYIYSSSYSRLYRHYNNEPFLGKFIEWFMPCYFFLLAFHLIMIAVEHFTIVKKYKLV
;
A
#
# COMPACT_ATOMS: atom_id res chain seq x y z
N MET A 1 -37.12 -7.14 -2.69
CA MET A 1 -37.05 -8.57 -3.08
C MET A 1 -35.88 -9.24 -2.36
N LYS A 2 -35.86 -10.57 -2.12
CA LYS A 2 -34.63 -11.28 -1.67
C LYS A 2 -34.01 -12.05 -2.83
N LEU A 3 -32.70 -11.91 -3.04
CA LEU A 3 -32.01 -12.59 -4.13
C LEU A 3 -31.69 -14.06 -3.84
N THR A 4 -31.80 -14.88 -4.87
CA THR A 4 -31.35 -16.27 -4.85
C THR A 4 -29.83 -16.35 -5.07
N ASN A 5 -29.22 -17.46 -4.64
CA ASN A 5 -27.79 -17.70 -4.89
C ASN A 5 -27.43 -17.70 -6.39
N GLN A 6 -28.35 -18.09 -7.26
CA GLN A 6 -28.15 -18.05 -8.71
C GLN A 6 -28.08 -16.62 -9.24
N GLN A 7 -28.98 -15.75 -8.76
CA GLN A 7 -28.97 -14.32 -9.10
C GLN A 7 -27.72 -13.61 -8.58
N ILE A 8 -27.28 -13.93 -7.36
CA ILE A 8 -26.02 -13.42 -6.79
C ILE A 8 -24.82 -13.88 -7.64
N ALA A 9 -24.82 -15.13 -8.11
CA ALA A 9 -23.77 -15.63 -8.99
C ALA A 9 -23.75 -14.92 -10.36
N ILE A 10 -24.91 -14.54 -10.91
CA ILE A 10 -24.99 -13.73 -12.14
C ILE A 10 -24.36 -12.35 -11.92
N ILE A 11 -24.63 -11.70 -10.78
CA ILE A 11 -24.03 -10.41 -10.43
C ILE A 11 -22.50 -10.55 -10.30
N ASP A 12 -22.02 -11.56 -9.56
CA ASP A 12 -20.58 -11.80 -9.37
C ASP A 12 -19.87 -12.05 -10.72
N GLN A 13 -20.46 -12.86 -11.59
CA GLN A 13 -19.90 -13.11 -12.92
C GLN A 13 -19.86 -11.84 -13.77
N THR A 14 -20.93 -11.02 -13.72
CA THR A 14 -20.97 -9.74 -14.44
C THR A 14 -19.87 -8.78 -13.97
N LEU A 15 -19.60 -8.73 -12.67
CA LEU A 15 -18.51 -7.93 -12.11
C LEU A 15 -17.14 -8.42 -12.59
N ILE A 16 -16.93 -9.74 -12.67
CA ILE A 16 -15.71 -10.35 -13.21
C ILE A 16 -15.54 -9.99 -14.70
N ASP A 17 -16.61 -10.08 -15.48
CA ASP A 17 -16.61 -9.76 -16.91
C ASP A 17 -16.32 -8.28 -17.17
N LYS A 18 -16.71 -7.40 -16.23
CA LYS A 18 -16.35 -5.98 -16.23
C LYS A 18 -14.94 -5.70 -15.71
N GLY A 19 -14.17 -6.72 -15.30
CA GLY A 19 -12.78 -6.56 -14.86
C GLY A 19 -12.59 -6.30 -13.37
N VAL A 20 -13.63 -6.46 -12.54
CA VAL A 20 -13.53 -6.39 -11.07
C VAL A 20 -12.99 -7.72 -10.54
N ILE A 21 -11.69 -7.91 -10.67
CA ILE A 21 -11.01 -9.18 -10.33
C ILE A 21 -10.37 -9.20 -8.93
N TYR A 22 -10.47 -8.10 -8.17
CA TYR A 22 -9.90 -7.98 -6.84
C TYR A 22 -10.96 -8.27 -5.78
N ASP A 23 -10.74 -9.30 -4.97
CA ASP A 23 -11.69 -9.83 -3.99
C ASP A 23 -12.22 -8.76 -3.03
N ASP A 24 -11.37 -7.82 -2.62
CA ASP A 24 -11.74 -6.74 -1.69
C ASP A 24 -12.71 -5.73 -2.30
N ILE A 25 -12.58 -5.40 -3.59
CA ILE A 25 -13.54 -4.55 -4.30
C ILE A 25 -14.75 -5.37 -4.71
N LYS A 26 -14.53 -6.59 -5.19
CA LYS A 26 -15.59 -7.44 -5.74
C LYS A 26 -16.64 -7.75 -4.68
N LEU A 27 -16.20 -8.12 -3.47
CA LEU A 27 -17.12 -8.40 -2.36
C LEU A 27 -17.87 -7.15 -1.89
N GLU A 28 -17.20 -5.99 -1.85
CA GLU A 28 -17.80 -4.69 -1.51
C GLU A 28 -18.87 -4.27 -2.53
N LEU A 29 -18.54 -4.36 -3.83
CA LEU A 29 -19.49 -4.05 -4.91
C LEU A 29 -20.63 -5.04 -4.98
N LEU A 30 -20.37 -6.33 -4.77
CA LEU A 30 -21.40 -7.35 -4.76
C LEU A 30 -22.43 -7.06 -3.67
N ASP A 31 -21.99 -6.75 -2.44
CA ASP A 31 -22.88 -6.40 -1.32
C ASP A 31 -23.73 -5.17 -1.63
N HIS A 32 -23.13 -4.12 -2.19
CA HIS A 32 -23.84 -2.90 -2.55
C HIS A 32 -24.83 -3.10 -3.71
N ILE A 33 -24.46 -3.85 -4.76
CA ILE A 33 -25.35 -4.11 -5.90
C ILE A 33 -26.51 -5.04 -5.48
N VAL A 34 -26.24 -6.05 -4.67
CA VAL A 34 -27.28 -6.91 -4.08
C VAL A 34 -28.25 -6.05 -3.28
N THR A 35 -27.75 -5.19 -2.39
CA THR A 35 -28.59 -4.28 -1.60
C THR A 35 -29.42 -3.36 -2.49
N ASP A 36 -28.83 -2.77 -3.53
CA ASP A 36 -29.54 -1.91 -4.48
C ASP A 36 -30.70 -2.65 -5.16
N ILE A 37 -30.49 -3.91 -5.59
CA ILE A 37 -31.51 -4.74 -6.24
C ILE A 37 -32.59 -5.17 -5.25
N GLU A 38 -32.22 -5.51 -4.01
CA GLU A 38 -33.17 -5.94 -2.98
C GLU A 38 -34.08 -4.80 -2.50
N LEU A 39 -33.59 -3.56 -2.54
CA LEU A 39 -34.33 -2.33 -2.23
C LEU A 39 -35.28 -1.87 -3.34
N GLU A 40 -35.17 -2.41 -4.55
CA GLU A 40 -36.19 -2.19 -5.58
C GLU A 40 -37.53 -2.83 -5.15
N THR A 41 -38.63 -2.19 -5.52
CA THR A 41 -39.99 -2.54 -5.07
C THR A 41 -40.33 -4.00 -5.35
N GLU A 42 -41.17 -4.61 -4.50
CA GLU A 42 -41.54 -6.04 -4.58
C GLU A 42 -42.14 -6.47 -5.93
N GLU A 43 -42.66 -5.52 -6.71
CA GLU A 43 -43.25 -5.76 -8.03
C GLU A 43 -42.21 -5.83 -9.17
N SER A 44 -40.94 -5.51 -8.92
CA SER A 44 -39.89 -5.52 -9.95
C SER A 44 -39.34 -6.92 -10.19
N ASN A 45 -39.36 -7.37 -11.46
CA ASN A 45 -38.62 -8.56 -11.87
C ASN A 45 -37.11 -8.32 -11.69
N PHE A 46 -36.38 -9.36 -11.29
CA PHE A 46 -34.92 -9.34 -11.14
C PHE A 46 -34.21 -8.71 -12.33
N ASP A 47 -34.58 -9.04 -13.57
CA ASP A 47 -33.90 -8.52 -14.76
C ASP A 47 -33.99 -6.98 -14.84
N VAL A 48 -35.13 -6.42 -14.43
CA VAL A 48 -35.38 -4.97 -14.44
C VAL A 48 -34.58 -4.30 -13.32
N ALA A 49 -34.65 -4.84 -12.10
CA ALA A 49 -33.91 -4.32 -10.95
C ALA A 49 -32.39 -4.42 -11.17
N PHE A 50 -31.92 -5.54 -11.72
CA PHE A 50 -30.52 -5.77 -12.09
C PHE A 50 -30.06 -4.78 -13.16
N SER A 51 -30.82 -4.59 -14.25
CA SER A 51 -30.47 -3.63 -15.30
C SER A 51 -30.35 -2.20 -14.76
N LYS A 52 -31.27 -1.81 -13.87
CA LYS A 52 -31.26 -0.50 -13.22
C LYS A 52 -30.06 -0.33 -12.29
N ALA A 53 -29.73 -1.35 -11.49
CA ALA A 53 -28.54 -1.34 -10.66
C ALA A 53 -27.26 -1.25 -11.52
N MET A 54 -27.14 -2.06 -12.57
CA MET A 54 -25.98 -2.01 -13.47
C MET A 54 -25.83 -0.66 -14.17
N TYR A 55 -26.93 -0.01 -14.55
CA TYR A 55 -26.91 1.35 -15.09
C TYR A 55 -26.40 2.37 -14.07
N LYS A 56 -26.83 2.27 -12.80
CA LYS A 56 -26.32 3.12 -11.71
C LYS A 56 -24.81 2.98 -11.53
N TRP A 57 -24.29 1.76 -11.64
CA TRP A 57 -22.86 1.44 -11.46
C TRP A 57 -22.02 1.54 -12.74
N GLU A 58 -22.63 1.82 -13.89
CA GLU A 58 -21.98 1.80 -15.20
C GLU A 58 -20.72 2.68 -15.25
N ARG A 59 -20.82 3.89 -14.72
CA ARG A 59 -19.70 4.85 -14.66
C ARG A 59 -18.52 4.34 -13.83
N GLU A 60 -18.79 3.65 -12.73
CA GLU A 60 -17.76 3.15 -11.81
C GLU A 60 -17.12 1.84 -12.33
N LEU A 61 -17.89 1.08 -13.11
CA LEU A 61 -17.47 -0.13 -13.81
C LEU A 61 -16.86 0.15 -15.19
N GLU A 62 -16.90 1.40 -15.66
CA GLU A 62 -16.30 1.81 -16.92
C GLU A 62 -14.80 1.55 -16.88
N GLU A 63 -14.31 0.82 -17.88
CA GLU A 63 -12.89 0.55 -18.04
C GLU A 63 -12.17 1.85 -18.37
N ILE A 64 -11.18 2.21 -17.55
CA ILE A 64 -10.31 3.34 -17.82
C ILE A 64 -8.86 2.85 -17.93
N ASN A 65 -8.13 3.40 -18.89
CA ASN A 65 -6.72 3.11 -19.11
C ASN A 65 -5.90 4.40 -19.19
N PRO A 66 -5.71 5.11 -18.06
CA PRO A 66 -5.06 6.43 -18.07
C PRO A 66 -3.59 6.40 -18.51
N SER A 67 -2.95 5.24 -18.55
CA SER A 67 -1.51 5.10 -18.86
C SER A 67 -1.20 4.20 -20.06
N GLY A 68 -2.21 3.68 -20.75
CA GLY A 68 -2.07 2.68 -21.82
C GLY A 68 -1.64 1.27 -21.35
N LYS A 69 -1.07 1.14 -20.14
CA LYS A 69 -0.43 -0.11 -19.66
C LYS A 69 -1.31 -0.93 -18.72
N PHE A 70 -2.38 -0.35 -18.20
CA PHE A 70 -3.23 -1.01 -17.20
C PHE A 70 -4.66 -0.50 -17.33
N ALA A 71 -5.50 -1.31 -17.95
CA ALA A 71 -6.92 -1.09 -18.04
C ALA A 71 -7.61 -1.79 -16.87
N ALA A 72 -8.44 -1.06 -16.14
CA ALA A 72 -9.35 -1.64 -15.16
C ALA A 72 -10.52 -0.69 -14.92
N PRO A 73 -11.58 -1.15 -14.24
CA PRO A 73 -12.70 -0.31 -13.85
C PRO A 73 -12.27 0.94 -13.09
N ARG A 74 -13.01 2.03 -13.28
CA ARG A 74 -12.77 3.31 -12.60
C ARG A 74 -12.66 3.17 -11.09
N ILE A 75 -13.57 2.43 -10.46
CA ILE A 75 -13.52 2.20 -9.00
C ILE A 75 -12.21 1.52 -8.55
N VAL A 76 -11.71 0.57 -9.34
CA VAL A 76 -10.42 -0.09 -9.09
C VAL A 76 -9.30 0.92 -9.20
N MET A 77 -9.26 1.71 -10.27
CA MET A 77 -8.24 2.72 -10.51
C MET A 77 -8.24 3.83 -9.46
N GLU A 78 -9.42 4.26 -9.01
CA GLU A 78 -9.55 5.27 -7.95
C GLU A 78 -9.01 4.75 -6.63
N LYS A 79 -9.26 3.48 -6.28
CA LYS A 79 -8.71 2.86 -5.07
C LYS A 79 -7.18 2.74 -5.16
N PHE A 80 -6.63 2.35 -6.31
CA PHE A 80 -5.18 2.41 -6.56
C PHE A 80 -4.61 3.84 -6.45
N SER A 81 -5.27 4.83 -7.04
CA SER A 81 -4.83 6.23 -7.07
C SER A 81 -4.85 6.86 -5.68
N THR A 82 -5.91 6.64 -4.92
CA THR A 82 -6.07 7.11 -3.54
C THR A 82 -4.96 6.56 -2.66
N PHE A 83 -4.63 5.29 -2.85
CA PHE A 83 -3.54 4.64 -2.16
C PHE A 83 -2.19 5.34 -2.43
N PHE A 84 -1.80 5.55 -3.70
CA PHE A 84 -0.54 6.23 -4.03
C PHE A 84 -0.52 7.70 -3.59
N LYS A 85 -1.63 8.44 -3.75
CA LYS A 85 -1.71 9.86 -3.34
C LYS A 85 -1.58 10.02 -1.82
N GLY A 86 -2.15 9.10 -1.04
CA GLY A 86 -2.04 9.07 0.41
C GLY A 86 -0.60 8.89 0.88
N GLN A 87 0.16 8.01 0.21
CA GLN A 87 1.57 7.73 0.55
C GLN A 87 2.43 9.00 0.54
N TYR A 88 2.47 9.73 -0.58
CA TYR A 88 3.39 10.87 -0.70
C TYR A 88 3.03 12.03 0.22
N LYS A 89 1.74 12.28 0.45
CA LYS A 89 1.27 13.36 1.32
C LYS A 89 1.64 13.16 2.78
N PHE A 90 1.69 11.89 3.24
CA PHE A 90 1.97 11.58 4.64
C PHE A 90 3.43 11.22 4.90
N LEU A 91 4.09 10.48 4.02
CA LEU A 91 5.45 9.99 4.25
C LEU A 91 6.49 11.12 4.32
N PHE A 92 6.36 12.15 3.47
CA PHE A 92 7.31 13.26 3.44
C PHE A 92 7.36 14.08 4.74
N PRO A 93 6.24 14.61 5.28
CA PRO A 93 6.28 15.37 6.53
C PRO A 93 6.70 14.49 7.72
N VAL A 94 6.30 13.21 7.75
CA VAL A 94 6.72 12.31 8.84
C VAL A 94 8.23 12.04 8.76
N ALA A 95 8.78 11.83 7.56
CA ALA A 95 10.23 11.70 7.36
C ALA A 95 10.97 12.95 7.84
N ALA A 96 10.45 14.15 7.54
CA ALA A 96 11.02 15.41 8.00
C ALA A 96 11.03 15.50 9.52
N ILE A 97 9.92 15.17 10.20
CA ILE A 97 9.82 15.18 11.66
C ILE A 97 10.83 14.21 12.28
N PHE A 98 10.88 12.96 11.80
CA PHE A 98 11.83 11.97 12.30
C PHE A 98 13.29 12.41 12.13
N SER A 99 13.61 12.98 10.97
CA SER A 99 14.98 13.45 10.67
C SER A 99 15.37 14.64 11.51
N PHE A 100 14.42 15.55 11.76
CA PHE A 100 14.59 16.68 12.65
C PHE A 100 14.87 16.21 14.09
N LEU A 101 14.12 15.21 14.59
CA LEU A 101 14.34 14.63 15.91
C LEU A 101 15.73 13.99 16.03
N ILE A 102 16.16 13.20 15.04
CA ILE A 102 17.49 12.58 15.07
C ILE A 102 18.59 13.65 14.98
N ALA A 103 18.41 14.68 14.15
CA ALA A 103 19.34 15.81 14.07
C ALA A 103 19.45 16.58 15.39
N ILE A 104 18.35 16.75 16.13
CA ILE A 104 18.37 17.34 17.48
C ILE A 104 19.19 16.46 18.43
N ILE A 105 18.90 15.17 18.49
CA ILE A 105 19.57 14.24 19.42
C ILE A 105 21.09 14.25 19.17
N THR A 106 21.49 14.14 17.92
CA THR A 106 22.92 14.15 17.50
C THR A 106 23.59 15.52 17.59
N THR A 107 22.83 16.59 17.81
CA THR A 107 23.37 17.94 18.10
C THR A 107 23.51 18.15 19.60
N LEU A 108 22.54 17.70 20.40
CA LEU A 108 22.58 17.79 21.86
C LEU A 108 23.58 16.82 22.50
N TYR A 109 23.72 15.62 21.91
CA TYR A 109 24.64 14.58 22.34
C TYR A 109 25.59 14.27 21.19
N PRO A 110 26.60 15.13 20.97
CA PRO A 110 27.48 15.01 19.82
C PRO A 110 28.37 13.78 19.90
N GLU A 111 28.47 13.06 21.02
CA GLU A 111 29.38 11.93 21.24
C GLU A 111 29.33 10.86 20.13
N GLU A 112 30.50 10.40 19.69
CA GLU A 112 30.65 9.37 18.64
C GLU A 112 29.88 8.09 18.99
N PHE A 113 29.90 7.71 20.25
CA PHE A 113 29.18 6.56 20.77
C PHE A 113 27.66 6.67 20.53
N VAL A 114 27.06 7.83 20.79
CA VAL A 114 25.62 8.06 20.61
C VAL A 114 25.23 7.99 19.13
N TYR A 115 26.01 8.64 18.25
CA TYR A 115 25.78 8.58 16.81
C TYR A 115 25.86 7.13 16.28
N ASN A 116 26.89 6.39 16.68
CA ASN A 116 27.09 5.01 16.23
C ASN A 116 25.97 4.07 16.71
N ILE A 117 25.50 4.21 17.95
CA ILE A 117 24.36 3.43 18.45
C ILE A 117 23.08 3.76 17.70
N LEU A 118 22.76 5.06 17.52
CA LEU A 118 21.57 5.47 16.79
C LEU A 118 21.57 4.90 15.37
N LYS A 119 22.72 4.99 14.69
CA LYS A 119 22.93 4.45 13.35
C LYS A 119 22.74 2.94 13.33
N LEU A 120 23.39 2.21 14.23
CA LEU A 120 23.30 0.76 14.32
C LEU A 120 21.85 0.30 14.53
N VAL A 121 21.15 0.88 15.51
CA VAL A 121 19.76 0.53 15.82
C VAL A 121 18.86 0.86 14.63
N PHE A 122 18.96 2.07 14.08
CA PHE A 122 18.14 2.52 12.95
C PHE A 122 18.28 1.58 11.75
N TYR A 123 19.51 1.31 11.30
CA TYR A 123 19.73 0.43 10.14
C TYR A 123 19.41 -1.04 10.43
N SER A 124 19.55 -1.50 11.68
CA SER A 124 19.15 -2.86 12.05
C SER A 124 17.62 -3.04 11.94
N VAL A 125 16.84 -2.11 12.49
CA VAL A 125 15.38 -2.13 12.37
C VAL A 125 14.97 -1.98 10.91
N TYR A 126 15.62 -1.08 10.17
CA TYR A 126 15.34 -0.87 8.76
C TYR A 126 15.60 -2.15 7.93
N PHE A 127 16.70 -2.84 8.18
CA PHE A 127 17.01 -4.11 7.53
C PHE A 127 15.97 -5.19 7.84
N LEU A 128 15.53 -5.31 9.10
CA LEU A 128 14.47 -6.24 9.50
C LEU A 128 13.14 -5.94 8.78
N LEU A 129 12.77 -4.67 8.61
CA LEU A 129 11.59 -4.29 7.82
C LEU A 129 11.72 -4.72 6.36
N CYS A 130 12.90 -4.56 5.75
CA CYS A 130 13.13 -5.01 4.38
C CYS A 130 13.02 -6.53 4.24
N LEU A 131 13.57 -7.30 5.19
CA LEU A 131 13.39 -8.75 5.25
C LEU A 131 11.92 -9.15 5.38
N GLY A 132 11.19 -8.49 6.29
CA GLY A 132 9.74 -8.69 6.43
C GLY A 132 8.98 -8.41 5.13
N GLY A 133 9.42 -7.43 4.35
CA GLY A 133 8.83 -7.09 3.05
C GLY A 133 9.04 -8.19 2.01
N ILE A 134 10.25 -8.76 1.95
CA ILE A 134 10.55 -9.92 1.09
C ILE A 134 9.73 -11.14 1.50
N ILE A 135 9.69 -11.44 2.80
CA ILE A 135 8.92 -12.58 3.33
C ILE A 135 7.44 -12.42 2.99
N SER A 136 6.91 -11.21 3.19
CA SER A 136 5.53 -10.89 2.83
C SER A 136 5.28 -11.08 1.34
N LEU A 137 6.16 -10.58 0.47
CA LEU A 137 6.05 -10.76 -0.98
C LEU A 137 6.04 -12.24 -1.37
N PHE A 138 6.87 -13.06 -0.73
CA PHE A 138 6.90 -14.51 -0.95
C PHE A 138 5.55 -15.16 -0.61
N PHE A 139 5.01 -14.89 0.59
CA PHE A 139 3.72 -15.46 1.02
C PHE A 139 2.55 -14.96 0.16
N ILE A 140 2.49 -13.67 -0.17
CA ILE A 140 1.47 -13.07 -1.04
C ILE A 140 1.53 -13.67 -2.46
N SER A 141 2.72 -14.05 -2.93
CA SER A 141 2.86 -14.71 -4.23
C SER A 141 2.35 -16.16 -4.21
N LYS A 142 2.17 -16.76 -3.03
CA LYS A 142 1.62 -18.11 -2.85
C LYS A 142 0.12 -18.13 -2.58
N THR A 143 -0.48 -17.00 -2.17
CA THR A 143 -1.93 -16.92 -1.96
C THR A 143 -2.69 -16.91 -3.28
N LYS A 144 -3.81 -17.64 -3.35
CA LYS A 144 -4.72 -17.64 -4.51
C LYS A 144 -5.56 -16.36 -4.60
N SER A 145 -5.84 -15.74 -3.45
CA SER A 145 -6.68 -14.55 -3.33
C SER A 145 -6.04 -13.34 -4.00
N LYS A 146 -6.83 -12.56 -4.74
CA LYS A 146 -6.38 -11.37 -5.45
C LYS A 146 -6.93 -10.15 -4.74
N THR A 147 -6.12 -9.47 -3.93
CA THR A 147 -6.53 -8.19 -3.32
C THR A 147 -5.75 -7.04 -3.97
N ILE A 148 -6.27 -5.82 -3.91
CA ILE A 148 -5.51 -4.63 -4.34
C ILE A 148 -4.16 -4.53 -3.59
N SER A 149 -4.17 -4.65 -2.26
CA SER A 149 -2.97 -4.52 -1.41
C SER A 149 -1.89 -5.54 -1.78
N GLY A 150 -2.27 -6.79 -2.00
CA GLY A 150 -1.37 -7.83 -2.51
C GLY A 150 -0.78 -7.51 -3.88
N LYS A 151 -1.60 -7.00 -4.82
CA LYS A 151 -1.12 -6.60 -6.15
C LYS A 151 -0.17 -5.40 -6.10
N LEU A 152 -0.44 -4.44 -5.22
CA LEU A 152 0.41 -3.28 -4.98
C LEU A 152 1.81 -3.70 -4.53
N ILE A 153 1.91 -4.64 -3.58
CA ILE A 153 3.20 -5.17 -3.10
C ILE A 153 3.94 -5.90 -4.21
N GLN A 154 3.24 -6.77 -4.95
CA GLN A 154 3.85 -7.48 -6.07
C GLN A 154 4.39 -6.51 -7.13
N LYS A 155 3.68 -5.43 -7.43
CA LYS A 155 4.15 -4.39 -8.37
C LYS A 155 5.32 -3.56 -7.80
N SER A 156 5.43 -3.48 -6.48
CA SER A 156 6.43 -2.70 -5.75
C SER A 156 7.71 -3.46 -5.44
N TRP A 157 7.90 -4.68 -5.98
CA TRP A 157 9.07 -5.51 -5.68
C TRP A 157 10.42 -4.81 -5.96
N TRP A 158 10.48 -3.97 -7.00
CA TRP A 158 11.69 -3.23 -7.35
C TRP A 158 12.03 -2.15 -6.32
N PHE A 159 11.04 -1.60 -5.60
CA PHE A 159 11.30 -0.69 -4.48
C PHE A 159 12.02 -1.42 -3.35
N LEU A 160 11.72 -2.70 -3.08
CA LEU A 160 12.46 -3.48 -2.07
C LEU A 160 13.95 -3.59 -2.42
N VAL A 161 14.28 -3.79 -3.70
CA VAL A 161 15.69 -3.79 -4.16
C VAL A 161 16.34 -2.43 -3.92
N LEU A 162 15.64 -1.33 -4.22
CA LEU A 162 16.12 0.02 -3.93
C LEU A 162 16.34 0.26 -2.43
N GLN A 163 15.53 -0.34 -1.55
CA GLN A 163 15.73 -0.23 -0.11
C GLN A 163 17.07 -0.86 0.34
N PHE A 164 17.43 -2.03 -0.18
CA PHE A 164 18.74 -2.64 0.13
C PHE A 164 19.90 -1.80 -0.40
N CYS A 165 19.77 -1.23 -1.61
CA CYS A 165 20.75 -0.29 -2.14
C CYS A 165 20.87 0.96 -1.24
N ALA A 166 19.75 1.50 -0.75
CA ALA A 166 19.75 2.63 0.17
C ALA A 166 20.44 2.28 1.50
N ILE A 167 20.11 1.13 2.10
CA ILE A 167 20.79 0.63 3.30
C ILE A 167 22.29 0.54 3.03
N TYR A 168 22.70 -0.08 1.92
CA TYR A 168 24.11 -0.20 1.57
C TYR A 168 24.78 1.17 1.46
N ILE A 169 24.26 2.09 0.64
CA ILE A 169 24.85 3.43 0.41
C ILE A 169 24.99 4.24 1.71
N TYR A 170 23.94 4.24 2.54
CA TYR A 170 23.92 5.08 3.74
C TYR A 170 24.59 4.42 4.96
N SER A 171 24.62 3.08 5.03
CA SER A 171 25.41 2.35 6.02
C SER A 171 26.90 2.35 5.66
N SER A 172 27.26 2.13 4.39
CA SER A 172 28.64 2.08 3.87
C SER A 172 29.30 3.44 3.75
N SER A 173 28.53 4.54 3.83
CA SER A 173 29.09 5.88 4.13
C SER A 173 29.78 5.95 5.52
N TYR A 174 29.96 4.80 6.18
CA TYR A 174 30.84 4.44 7.31
C TYR A 174 32.17 5.22 7.44
N SER A 175 32.68 5.85 6.38
CA SER A 175 34.01 6.47 6.38
C SER A 175 34.07 7.98 6.10
N ARG A 176 32.92 8.66 5.88
CA ARG A 176 32.91 10.12 6.07
C ARG A 176 32.92 10.34 7.58
N LEU A 177 34.14 10.43 8.11
CA LEU A 177 34.53 10.57 9.52
C LEU A 177 33.38 11.17 10.35
N TYR A 178 32.99 10.54 11.46
CA TYR A 178 32.16 11.17 12.50
C TYR A 178 32.60 12.61 12.80
N ARG A 179 33.91 12.89 12.66
CA ARG A 179 34.51 14.22 12.72
C ARG A 179 33.94 15.23 11.71
N HIS A 180 33.66 14.83 10.47
CA HIS A 180 32.96 15.64 9.47
C HIS A 180 31.51 15.85 9.89
N TYR A 181 30.79 14.78 10.23
CA TYR A 181 29.40 14.86 10.68
C TYR A 181 29.20 15.77 11.90
N ASN A 182 30.10 15.68 12.89
CA ASN A 182 30.01 16.49 14.11
C ASN A 182 30.24 17.98 13.83
N ASN A 183 31.04 18.29 12.81
CA ASN A 183 31.33 19.67 12.39
C ASN A 183 30.27 20.24 11.43
N GLU A 184 29.35 19.41 10.92
CA GLU A 184 28.26 19.89 10.06
C GLU A 184 27.26 20.73 10.87
N PRO A 185 26.75 21.84 10.29
CA PRO A 185 25.65 22.57 10.88
C PRO A 185 24.41 21.67 11.00
N PHE A 186 23.47 22.09 11.85
CA PHE A 186 22.20 21.36 12.06
C PHE A 186 21.50 20.97 10.76
N LEU A 187 21.49 21.87 9.76
CA LEU A 187 20.87 21.62 8.47
C LEU A 187 21.55 20.47 7.71
N GLY A 188 22.88 20.35 7.78
CA GLY A 188 23.64 19.25 7.19
C GLY A 188 23.26 17.91 7.83
N LYS A 189 23.21 17.89 9.17
CA LYS A 189 22.75 16.71 9.94
C LYS A 189 21.31 16.32 9.59
N PHE A 190 20.41 17.29 9.44
CA PHE A 190 19.03 17.05 9.03
C PHE A 190 18.96 16.42 7.62
N ILE A 191 19.68 16.98 6.65
CA ILE A 191 19.69 16.49 5.27
C ILE A 191 20.25 15.06 5.20
N GLU A 192 21.29 14.75 5.99
CA GLU A 192 21.86 13.39 6.07
C GLU A 192 20.82 12.36 6.52
N TRP A 193 20.00 12.68 7.52
CA TRP A 193 18.98 11.77 8.05
C TRP A 193 17.69 11.74 7.23
N PHE A 194 17.42 12.78 6.43
CA PHE A 194 16.18 12.91 5.67
C PHE A 194 15.92 11.74 4.73
N MET A 195 16.89 11.42 3.87
CA MET A 195 16.71 10.36 2.87
C MET A 195 16.63 8.96 3.51
N PRO A 196 17.50 8.57 4.47
CA PRO A 196 17.35 7.32 5.21
C PRO A 196 16.00 7.18 5.91
N CYS A 197 15.52 8.24 6.58
CA CYS A 197 14.20 8.24 7.23
C CYS A 197 13.06 8.06 6.23
N TYR A 198 13.13 8.71 5.07
CA TYR A 198 12.12 8.56 4.02
C TYR A 198 12.07 7.11 3.52
N PHE A 199 13.21 6.50 3.21
CA PHE A 199 13.28 5.12 2.74
C PHE A 199 12.86 4.11 3.82
N PHE A 200 13.24 4.36 5.08
CA PHE A 200 12.77 3.59 6.23
C PHE A 200 11.25 3.59 6.35
N LEU A 201 10.62 4.77 6.28
CA LEU A 201 9.16 4.88 6.34
C LEU A 201 8.47 4.25 5.14
N LEU A 202 9.09 4.31 3.96
CA LEU A 202 8.59 3.60 2.78
C LEU A 202 8.62 2.08 3.01
N ALA A 203 9.68 1.53 3.61
CA ALA A 203 9.73 0.10 3.95
C ALA A 203 8.69 -0.28 5.00
N PHE A 204 8.51 0.54 6.03
CA PHE A 204 7.43 0.36 7.00
C PHE A 204 6.05 0.36 6.33
N HIS A 205 5.81 1.30 5.41
CA HIS A 205 4.56 1.37 4.67
C HIS A 205 4.30 0.11 3.85
N LEU A 206 5.33 -0.45 3.19
CA LEU A 206 5.20 -1.72 2.45
C LEU A 206 4.75 -2.88 3.35
N ILE A 207 5.25 -2.94 4.59
CA ILE A 207 4.78 -3.92 5.58
C ILE A 207 3.32 -3.69 5.94
N MET A 208 2.89 -2.44 6.15
CA MET A 208 1.49 -2.13 6.47
C MET A 208 0.53 -2.58 5.36
N ILE A 209 0.90 -2.42 4.09
CA ILE A 209 0.11 -2.96 2.96
C ILE A 209 0.02 -4.49 3.03
N ALA A 210 1.12 -5.15 3.44
CA ALA A 210 1.16 -6.61 3.48
C ALA A 210 0.22 -7.12 4.58
N VAL A 211 0.24 -6.46 5.74
CA VAL A 211 -0.69 -6.71 6.84
C VAL A 211 -2.12 -6.51 6.39
N GLU A 212 -2.42 -5.45 5.62
CA GLU A 212 -3.76 -5.21 5.08
C GLU A 212 -4.22 -6.36 4.17
N HIS A 213 -3.36 -6.82 3.25
CA HIS A 213 -3.66 -7.98 2.41
C HIS A 213 -4.03 -9.21 3.25
N PHE A 214 -3.20 -9.59 4.23
CA PHE A 214 -3.50 -10.76 5.07
C PHE A 214 -4.74 -10.56 5.94
N THR A 215 -5.02 -9.32 6.37
CA THR A 215 -6.23 -8.98 7.13
C THR A 215 -7.48 -9.19 6.28
N ILE A 216 -7.46 -8.75 5.02
CA ILE A 216 -8.55 -8.94 4.06
C ILE A 216 -8.76 -10.43 3.78
N VAL A 217 -7.67 -11.16 3.49
CA VAL A 217 -7.70 -12.60 3.23
C VAL A 217 -8.32 -13.35 4.42
N LYS A 218 -7.95 -12.99 5.64
CA LYS A 218 -8.53 -13.56 6.87
C LYS A 218 -9.99 -13.17 7.06
N LYS A 219 -10.34 -11.89 6.88
CA LYS A 219 -11.70 -11.35 7.06
C LYS A 219 -12.71 -12.07 6.18
N TYR A 220 -12.35 -12.30 4.92
CA TYR A 220 -13.23 -12.91 3.92
C TYR A 220 -13.01 -14.42 3.73
N LYS A 221 -12.17 -15.05 4.57
CA LYS A 221 -11.86 -16.49 4.51
C LYS A 221 -11.47 -16.95 3.10
N LEU A 222 -10.58 -16.20 2.43
CA LEU A 222 -10.20 -16.42 1.03
C LEU A 222 -9.15 -17.55 0.84
N VAL A 223 -9.01 -18.45 1.83
CA VAL A 223 -8.03 -19.56 1.88
C VAL A 223 -8.74 -20.87 2.21
#